data_AF-X0VTQ4-F1
#
_entry.id   AF-X0VTQ4-F1
#
_cell.length_a   1.000
_cell.length_b   1.000
_cell.length_c   1.000
_cell.angle_alpha   90.00
_cell.angle_beta   90.00
_cell.angle_gamma   90.00
#
_symmetry.space_group_name_H-M   'P 1'
#
loop_
_entity.id
_entity.type
_entity.pdbx_description
1 polymer ?
#
loop_
_entity_poly.entity_id
_entity_poly.type
_entity_poly.pdbx_seq_one_letter_code
_entity_poly.pdbx_strand_id
1 'polypeptide(L)'
;IFKLIWMETLIICTLGGIFGSVIAIFGGNLIELLVRKVMPYAPGGRLLLITPDLLVYSFLGVIIVGIISGLYPAFKAASMRPIEVIRSGE
;
A
#
# COMPACT_ATOMS: atom_id res chain seq x y z
N ILE A 1 -16.72 8.80 -14.61
CA ILE A 1 -15.56 7.90 -14.77
C ILE A 1 -14.43 8.29 -13.82
N PHE A 2 -13.94 9.54 -13.84
CA PHE A 2 -12.92 10.05 -12.88
C PHE A 2 -13.21 9.70 -11.41
N LYS A 3 -14.40 10.08 -10.90
CA LYS A 3 -14.78 9.84 -9.50
C LYS A 3 -14.87 8.35 -9.13
N LEU A 4 -15.14 7.48 -10.10
CA LEU A 4 -15.27 6.03 -9.88
C LEU A 4 -13.89 5.39 -9.75
N ILE A 5 -12.98 5.70 -10.69
CA ILE A 5 -11.57 5.26 -10.66
C ILE A 5 -10.86 5.77 -9.41
N TRP A 6 -11.12 7.02 -9.04
CA TRP A 6 -10.53 7.62 -7.85
C TRP A 6 -11.00 6.96 -6.55
N MET A 7 -12.31 6.66 -6.43
CA MET A 7 -12.86 5.93 -5.29
C MET A 7 -12.32 4.49 -5.21
N GLU A 8 -12.25 3.79 -6.35
CA GLU A 8 -11.69 2.43 -6.39
C GLU A 8 -10.22 2.41 -5.95
N THR A 9 -9.41 3.35 -6.46
CA THR A 9 -8.00 3.46 -6.07
C THR A 9 -7.87 3.75 -4.57
N LEU A 10 -8.68 4.67 -4.02
CA LEU A 10 -8.68 4.96 -2.58
C LEU A 10 -9.07 3.74 -1.74
N ILE A 11 -10.08 2.98 -2.15
CA ILE A 11 -10.51 1.76 -1.45
C ILE A 11 -9.38 0.72 -1.46
N ILE A 12 -8.76 0.50 -2.62
CA ILE A 12 -7.66 -0.48 -2.75
C ILE A 12 -6.44 -0.04 -1.94
N CYS A 13 -6.05 1.24 -1.98
CA CYS A 13 -4.90 1.75 -1.23
C CYS A 13 -5.12 1.72 0.28
N THR A 14 -6.33 2.07 0.75
CA THR A 14 -6.65 2.01 2.18
C THR A 14 -6.69 0.57 2.69
N LEU A 15 -7.33 -0.34 1.96
CA LEU A 15 -7.34 -1.77 2.29
C LEU A 15 -5.93 -2.37 2.27
N GLY A 16 -5.15 -2.06 1.22
CA GLY A 16 -3.75 -2.51 1.10
C GLY A 16 -2.86 -1.97 2.21
N GLY A 17 -3.03 -0.71 2.61
CA GLY A 17 -2.30 -0.10 3.73
C GLY A 17 -2.62 -0.74 5.08
N ILE A 18 -3.90 -1.03 5.34
CA ILE A 18 -4.35 -1.73 6.56
C ILE A 18 -3.80 -3.15 6.58
N PHE A 19 -3.99 -3.92 5.51
CA PHE A 19 -3.50 -5.29 5.40
C PHE A 19 -1.96 -5.36 5.50
N GLY A 20 -1.26 -4.48 4.80
CA GLY A 20 0.19 -4.40 4.85
C GLY A 20 0.71 -4.10 6.27
N SER A 21 0.03 -3.20 6.99
CA SER A 21 0.35 -2.89 8.39
C SER A 21 0.17 -4.10 9.32
N VAL A 22 -0.92 -4.85 9.16
CA VAL A 22 -1.18 -6.08 9.94
C VAL A 22 -0.12 -7.15 9.63
N ILE A 23 0.19 -7.35 8.35
CA ILE A 23 1.22 -8.30 7.92
C ILE A 23 2.60 -7.89 8.43
N ALA A 24 2.92 -6.59 8.45
CA ALA A 24 4.20 -6.11 8.99
C ALA A 24 4.34 -6.41 10.49
N ILE A 25 3.28 -6.19 11.27
CA ILE A 25 3.27 -6.52 12.71
C ILE A 25 3.41 -8.03 12.91
N PHE A 26 2.60 -8.83 12.22
CA PHE A 26 2.61 -10.29 12.40
C PHE A 26 3.91 -10.91 11.90
N GLY A 27 4.37 -10.48 10.72
CA GLY A 27 5.64 -10.86 10.13
C GLY A 27 6.79 -10.50 11.05
N GLY A 28 6.85 -9.27 11.57
CA GLY A 28 7.90 -8.87 12.51
C GLY A 28 8.01 -9.79 13.73
N ASN A 29 6.87 -10.19 14.32
CA ASN A 29 6.86 -11.15 15.43
C ASN A 29 7.33 -12.55 15.00
N LEU A 30 6.92 -13.02 13.81
CA LEU A 30 7.31 -14.33 13.29
C LEU A 30 8.81 -14.39 12.98
N ILE A 31 9.35 -13.35 12.33
CA ILE A 31 10.78 -13.24 12.03
C ILE A 31 11.57 -13.17 13.33
N GLU A 32 11.11 -12.41 14.34
CA GLU A 32 11.77 -12.36 15.64
C GLU A 32 11.83 -13.75 16.30
N LEU A 33 10.75 -14.54 16.26
CA LEU A 33 10.74 -15.91 16.78
C LEU A 33 11.72 -16.83 16.02
N LEU A 34 11.77 -16.73 14.70
CA LEU A 34 12.68 -17.53 13.87
C LEU A 34 14.15 -17.17 14.13
N VAL A 35 14.46 -15.88 14.22
CA VAL A 35 15.82 -15.40 14.50
C VAL A 35 16.28 -15.86 15.89
N ARG A 36 15.41 -15.81 16.90
CA ARG A 36 15.71 -16.35 18.25
C ARG A 36 16.02 -17.85 18.25
N LYS A 37 15.37 -18.63 17.37
CA LYS A 37 15.65 -20.08 17.23
C LYS A 37 16.98 -20.36 16.54
N VAL A 38 17.39 -19.52 15.58
CA VAL A 38 18.62 -19.71 14.79
C VAL A 38 19.86 -19.17 15.51
N MET A 39 19.75 -18.11 16.30
CA MET A 39 20.87 -17.47 17.00
C MET A 39 20.74 -17.55 18.54
N PRO A 40 21.40 -18.49 19.22
CA PRO A 40 21.30 -18.67 20.68
C PRO A 40 21.98 -17.57 21.53
N TYR A 41 22.66 -16.59 20.91
CA TYR A 41 23.31 -15.46 21.58
C TYR A 41 22.60 -14.10 21.33
N ALA A 42 21.43 -14.10 20.69
CA ALA A 42 20.67 -12.85 20.52
C ALA A 42 20.19 -12.36 21.91
N PRO A 43 20.58 -11.15 22.35
CA PRO A 43 20.17 -10.62 23.65
C PRO A 43 18.64 -10.59 23.75
N GLY A 44 18.10 -10.84 24.94
CA GLY A 44 16.66 -11.00 25.23
C GLY A 44 15.78 -9.74 25.05
N GLY A 45 16.14 -8.83 24.15
CA GLY A 45 15.34 -7.66 23.77
C GLY A 45 14.51 -7.91 22.51
N ARG A 46 13.51 -7.06 22.25
CA ARG A 46 12.84 -6.98 20.94
C ARG A 46 13.89 -6.62 19.89
N LEU A 47 14.14 -7.51 18.94
CA LEU A 47 15.08 -7.24 17.85
C LEU A 47 14.43 -6.37 16.77
N LEU A 48 13.10 -6.46 16.68
CA LEU A 48 12.28 -5.69 15.76
C LEU A 48 11.36 -4.76 16.56
N LEU A 49 11.81 -3.51 16.76
CA LEU A 49 10.95 -2.45 17.26
C LEU A 49 10.12 -1.89 16.09
N ILE A 50 8.91 -2.40 15.94
CA ILE A 50 7.89 -1.76 15.12
C ILE A 50 7.37 -0.57 15.93
N THR A 51 8.00 0.60 15.75
CA THR A 51 7.57 1.85 16.36
C THR A 51 6.31 2.37 15.65
N PRO A 52 5.31 2.90 16.38
CA PRO A 52 4.10 3.48 15.77
C PRO A 52 4.41 4.54 14.70
N ASP A 53 5.49 5.31 14.87
CA ASP A 53 5.94 6.28 13.86
C ASP A 53 6.27 5.64 12.51
N LEU A 54 6.94 4.48 12.50
CA LEU A 54 7.25 3.76 11.25
C LEU A 54 5.97 3.32 10.54
N LEU A 55 4.97 2.83 11.28
CA LEU A 55 3.67 2.47 10.73
C LEU A 55 2.98 3.67 10.07
N VAL A 56 3.01 4.83 10.75
CA VAL A 56 2.43 6.07 10.22
C VAL A 56 3.13 6.49 8.93
N TYR A 57 4.46 6.47 8.89
CA TYR A 57 5.23 6.81 7.68
C TYR A 57 4.96 5.81 6.54
N SER A 58 4.89 4.52 6.81
CA SER A 58 4.55 3.50 5.81
C SER A 58 3.14 3.72 5.26
N PHE A 59 2.17 4.03 6.12
CA PHE A 59 0.79 4.31 5.70
C PHE A 59 0.70 5.60 4.87
N LEU A 60 1.43 6.65 5.26
CA LEU A 60 1.55 7.87 4.47
C LEU A 60 2.16 7.59 3.09
N GLY A 61 3.21 6.76 3.04
CA GLY A 61 3.85 6.34 1.79
C GLY A 61 2.87 5.66 0.84
N VAL A 62 2.07 4.72 1.34
CA VAL A 62 1.01 4.05 0.55
C VAL A 62 -0.01 5.04 0.01
N ILE A 63 -0.43 6.02 0.82
CA ILE A 63 -1.39 7.05 0.38
C ILE A 63 -0.77 7.92 -0.72
N ILE A 64 0.47 8.38 -0.56
CA ILE A 64 1.14 9.23 -1.55
C ILE A 64 1.28 8.48 -2.88
N VAL A 65 1.78 7.24 -2.83
CA VAL A 65 1.93 6.40 -4.04
C VAL A 65 0.56 6.12 -4.67
N GLY A 66 -0.46 5.83 -3.86
CA GLY A 66 -1.83 5.61 -4.32
C GLY A 66 -2.43 6.82 -5.02
N ILE A 67 -2.23 8.02 -4.47
CA ILE A 67 -2.67 9.28 -5.08
C ILE A 67 -1.94 9.49 -6.42
N ILE A 68 -0.62 9.37 -6.46
CA ILE A 68 0.17 9.57 -7.69
C ILE A 68 -0.25 8.57 -8.77
N SER A 69 -0.38 7.29 -8.39
CA SER A 69 -0.77 6.22 -9.31
C SER A 69 -2.22 6.30 -9.77
N GLY A 70 -3.14 6.79 -8.95
CA GLY A 70 -4.57 6.90 -9.30
C GLY A 70 -4.92 8.18 -10.04
N LEU A 71 -4.24 9.28 -9.73
CA LEU A 71 -4.54 10.60 -10.28
C LEU A 71 -4.18 10.68 -11.77
N TYR A 72 -3.02 10.14 -12.17
CA TYR A 72 -2.57 10.11 -13.56
C TYR A 72 -3.55 9.41 -14.54
N PRO A 73 -3.95 8.14 -14.32
CA PRO A 73 -4.91 7.46 -15.21
C PRO A 73 -6.30 8.07 -15.13
N ALA A 74 -6.74 8.57 -13.97
CA ALA A 74 -8.05 9.19 -13.82
C ALA A 74 -8.16 10.47 -14.67
N PHE A 75 -7.13 11.32 -14.66
CA PHE A 75 -7.07 12.50 -15.54
C PHE A 75 -7.02 12.11 -17.02
N LYS A 76 -6.22 11.10 -17.38
CA LYS A 76 -6.16 10.60 -18.75
C LYS A 76 -7.52 10.09 -19.25
N ALA A 77 -8.25 9.35 -18.41
CA ALA A 77 -9.58 8.84 -18.74
C ALA A 77 -10.65 9.95 -18.84
N ALA A 78 -10.55 11.00 -18.04
CA ALA A 78 -11.47 12.13 -18.09
C ALA A 78 -11.30 12.98 -19.37
N SER A 79 -10.10 13.00 -19.96
CA SER A 79 -9.80 13.78 -21.16
C SER A 79 -10.07 13.04 -22.48
N MET A 80 -10.42 11.76 -22.46
CA MET A 80 -10.74 11.01 -23.68
C MET A 80 -12.11 11.42 -24.23
N ARG A 81 -12.14 11.87 -25.50
CA ARG A 81 -13.38 12.27 -26.17
C ARG A 81 -14.18 11.01 -26.54
N PRO A 82 -15.48 10.92 -26.18
CA PRO A 82 -16.27 9.71 -26.35
C PRO A 82 -16.34 9.22 -27.80
N ILE A 83 -16.34 10.14 -28.77
CA ILE A 83 -16.43 9.82 -30.21
C ILE A 83 -15.18 9.10 -30.75
N GLU A 84 -14.02 9.37 -30.17
CA GLU A 84 -12.74 8.82 -30.64
C GLU A 84 -12.55 7.39 -30.14
N VAL A 85 -13.03 7.11 -28.92
CA VAL A 85 -13.01 5.78 -28.30
C VAL A 85 -13.92 4.79 -29.02
N ILE A 86 -15.09 5.24 -29.50
CA ILE A 86 -16.02 4.40 -30.27
C ILE A 86 -15.45 4.07 -31.66
N ARG A 87 -14.78 5.03 -32.31
CA ARG A 87 -14.18 4.83 -33.64
C ARG A 87 -12.90 3.97 -33.61
N SER A 88 -12.16 3.97 -32.52
CA SER A 88 -10.97 3.12 -32.33
C SER A 88 -11.30 1.72 -31.80
N GLY A 89 -12.56 1.46 -31.45
CA GLY A 89 -13.04 0.15 -30.97
C GLY A 89 -13.54 -0.78 -32.07
N GLU A 90 -13.54 -0.33 -33.33
CA GLU A 90 -13.70 -1.15 -34.54
C GLU A 90 -12.34 -1.55 -35.13
#